data_AF-A0A016U7X0-F1
#
_entry.id   AF-A0A016U7X0-F1
#
_cell.length_a   1.000
_cell.length_b   1.000
_cell.length_c   1.000
_cell.angle_alpha   90.00
_cell.angle_beta   90.00
_cell.angle_gamma   90.00
#
_symmetry.space_group_name_H-M   'P 1'
#
loop_
_entity.id
_entity.type
_entity.pdbx_description
1 polymer ?
#
loop_
_entity_poly.entity_id
_entity_poly.type
_entity_poly.pdbx_seq_one_letter_code
_entity_poly.pdbx_strand_id
1 'polypeptide(L)'
;MPSLFLGSLSWRRDDNEALLLVGHHLLEGKVSELEKPFLVVRSTPGEDAHSDERSMIIDAVIRRRIVFKNRPKPLVTQLSSPS
;
A
#
# COMPACT_ATOMS: atom_id res chain seq x y z
N MET A 1 -4.23 -19.82 -5.45
CA MET A 1 -5.09 -19.01 -4.58
C MET A 1 -5.71 -17.92 -5.43
N PRO A 2 -7.04 -17.82 -5.56
CA PRO A 2 -7.64 -16.71 -6.31
C PRO A 2 -7.26 -15.39 -5.64
N SER A 3 -6.85 -14.41 -6.44
CA SER A 3 -6.52 -13.07 -5.94
C SER A 3 -7.80 -12.44 -5.38
N LEU A 4 -7.83 -12.21 -4.08
CA LEU A 4 -8.95 -11.50 -3.45
C LEU A 4 -8.87 -10.02 -3.84
N PHE A 5 -9.91 -9.52 -4.50
CA PHE A 5 -10.06 -8.07 -4.74
C PHE A 5 -10.41 -7.38 -3.42
N LEU A 6 -9.43 -6.73 -2.81
CA LEU A 6 -9.60 -6.02 -1.54
C LEU A 6 -10.18 -4.61 -1.71
N GLY A 7 -10.03 -4.01 -2.89
CA GLY A 7 -10.43 -2.62 -3.14
C GLY A 7 -9.65 -1.96 -4.26
N SER A 8 -9.84 -0.64 -4.40
CA SER A 8 -9.18 0.18 -5.41
C SER A 8 -8.45 1.38 -4.80
N LEU A 9 -7.21 1.61 -5.25
CA LEU A 9 -6.44 2.82 -4.97
C LEU A 9 -6.47 3.73 -6.21
N SER A 10 -6.78 5.01 -6.01
CA SER A 10 -6.81 6.02 -7.07
C SER A 10 -6.19 7.33 -6.60
N TRP A 11 -5.79 8.18 -7.53
CA TRP A 11 -5.17 9.48 -7.26
C TRP A 11 -6.16 10.61 -7.54
N ARG A 12 -6.17 11.64 -6.69
CA ARG A 12 -6.80 12.91 -7.03
C ARG A 12 -5.94 13.66 -8.04
N ARG A 13 -6.57 14.57 -8.78
CA ARG A 13 -5.93 15.39 -9.83
C ARG A 13 -4.76 16.23 -9.29
N ASP A 14 -4.81 16.61 -8.02
CA ASP A 14 -3.74 17.31 -7.33
C ASP A 14 -2.83 16.21 -6.74
N ASP A 15 -1.64 16.01 -7.32
CA ASP A 15 -0.75 14.81 -7.26
C ASP A 15 -0.28 14.32 -5.87
N ASN A 16 -0.93 14.71 -4.76
CA ASN A 16 -0.50 14.40 -3.41
C ASN A 16 -1.58 13.74 -2.54
N GLU A 17 -2.79 13.53 -3.07
CA GLU A 17 -3.89 12.85 -2.37
C GLU A 17 -4.28 11.54 -3.06
N ALA A 18 -4.32 10.46 -2.27
CA ALA A 18 -4.76 9.14 -2.70
C ALA A 18 -6.12 8.80 -2.07
N LEU A 19 -6.97 8.13 -2.83
CA LEU A 19 -8.26 7.61 -2.39
C LEU A 19 -8.21 6.09 -2.41
N LEU A 20 -8.43 5.47 -1.24
CA LEU A 20 -8.54 4.02 -1.08
C LEU A 20 -9.99 3.67 -0.79
N LEU A 21 -10.58 2.89 -1.70
CA LEU A 21 -11.91 2.32 -1.56
C LEU A 21 -11.76 0.85 -1.15
N VAL A 22 -12.23 0.49 0.05
CA VAL A 22 -12.22 -0.89 0.57
C VAL A 22 -13.56 -1.18 1.23
N GLY A 23 -14.29 -2.18 0.72
CA GLY A 23 -15.68 -2.44 1.13
C GLY A 23 -16.57 -1.21 0.92
N HIS A 24 -17.27 -0.77 1.97
CA HIS A 24 -18.12 0.44 1.97
C HIS A 24 -17.39 1.70 2.47
N HIS A 25 -16.07 1.64 2.62
CA HIS A 25 -15.29 2.72 3.21
C HIS A 25 -14.43 3.42 2.16
N LEU A 26 -14.46 4.74 2.22
CA LEU A 26 -13.50 5.62 1.56
C LEU A 26 -12.48 6.12 2.56
N LEU A 27 -11.20 5.91 2.27
CA LEU A 27 -10.08 6.48 3.01
C LEU A 27 -9.36 7.50 2.13
N GLU A 28 -9.15 8.69 2.68
CA GLU A 28 -8.32 9.74 2.07
C GLU A 28 -6.92 9.67 2.66
N GLY A 29 -5.94 9.51 1.79
CA GLY A 29 -4.53 9.39 2.14
C GLY A 29 -3.69 10.48 1.49
N LYS A 30 -2.52 10.72 2.07
CA LYS A 30 -1.52 11.65 1.50
C LYS A 30 -0.20 10.94 1.28
N VAL A 31 0.52 11.32 0.24
CA VAL A 31 1.91 10.88 0.08
C VAL A 31 2.78 11.60 1.10
N SER A 32 3.68 10.86 1.74
CA SER A 32 4.70 11.41 2.64
C SER A 32 6.05 10.79 2.34
N GLU A 33 7.09 11.61 2.32
CA GLU A 33 8.48 11.14 2.37
C GLU A 33 8.76 10.44 3.71
N LEU A 34 9.59 9.40 3.66
CA LEU A 34 10.11 8.73 4.84
C LEU A 34 11.39 9.44 5.29
N GLU A 35 11.44 9.85 6.55
CA GLU A 35 12.66 10.40 7.18
C GLU A 35 13.81 9.38 7.11
N LYS A 36 13.48 8.09 7.26
CA LYS A 36 14.41 6.96 7.13
C LYS A 36 13.86 5.97 6.10
N PRO A 37 14.44 5.91 4.89
CA PRO A 37 14.01 4.98 3.85
C PRO A 37 14.12 3.52 4.29
N PHE A 38 13.26 2.66 3.74
CA PHE A 38 13.30 1.22 4.00
C PHE A 38 13.93 0.46 2.84
N LEU A 39 14.66 -0.60 3.18
CA LEU A 39 15.20 -1.56 2.22
C LEU A 39 14.24 -2.74 2.10
N VAL A 40 13.88 -3.12 0.89
CA VAL A 40 13.21 -4.40 0.62
C VAL A 40 14.31 -5.41 0.39
N VAL A 41 14.42 -6.38 1.30
CA VAL A 41 15.43 -7.44 1.25
C VAL A 41 14.77 -8.81 1.17
N ARG A 42 15.38 -9.71 0.40
CA ARG A 42 15.07 -11.13 0.40
C ARG A 42 16.30 -11.92 0.81
N SER A 43 16.12 -12.85 1.74
CA SER A 43 17.15 -13.82 2.07
C SER A 43 17.41 -14.70 0.84
N THR A 44 18.67 -14.94 0.54
CA THR A 44 19.05 -16.04 -0.34
C THR A 44 18.91 -17.34 0.45
N PRO A 45 18.33 -18.41 -0.13
CA PRO A 45 18.52 -19.74 0.43
C PRO A 45 20.03 -20.00 0.46
N GLY A 46 20.60 -20.24 1.64
CA GLY A 46 22.00 -20.66 1.73
C GLY A 46 22.15 -22.03 1.08
N GLU A 47 23.10 -22.17 0.16
CA GLU A 47 23.39 -23.46 -0.48
C GLU A 47 23.99 -24.46 0.51
N ASP A 48 24.52 -23.99 1.64
CA ASP A 48 25.18 -24.83 2.65
C ASP A 48 24.69 -24.56 4.08
N ALA A 49 24.13 -25.58 4.74
CA ALA A 49 23.68 -25.53 6.14
C ALA A 49 24.82 -25.34 7.18
N HIS A 50 26.08 -25.34 6.74
CA HIS A 50 27.28 -25.17 7.56
C HIS A 50 28.03 -23.86 7.29
N SER A 51 27.50 -23.00 6.41
CA SER A 51 28.06 -21.68 6.14
C SER A 51 27.37 -20.63 7.01
N ASP A 52 28.15 -19.87 7.79
CA ASP A 52 27.67 -18.70 8.53
C ASP A 52 27.42 -17.48 7.61
N GLU A 53 27.67 -17.60 6.29
CA GLU A 53 27.45 -16.51 5.34
C GLU A 53 25.97 -16.39 4.95
N ARG A 54 25.25 -15.56 5.71
CA ARG A 54 23.92 -15.08 5.31
C ARG A 54 24.07 -13.97 4.27
N SER A 55 23.77 -14.28 3.02
CA SER A 55 23.60 -13.27 1.98
C SER A 55 22.13 -12.83 1.89
N MET A 56 21.93 -11.60 1.41
CA MET A 56 20.61 -11.03 1.15
C MET A 56 20.65 -10.28 -0.17
N ILE A 57 19.56 -10.35 -0.92
CA ILE A 57 19.36 -9.57 -2.14
C ILE A 57 18.54 -8.33 -1.78
N ILE A 58 19.01 -7.18 -2.24
CA ILE A 58 18.30 -5.90 -2.15
C ILE A 58 17.41 -5.76 -3.38
N ASP A 59 16.09 -5.75 -3.19
CA ASP A 59 15.14 -5.62 -4.31
C ASP A 59 14.75 -4.16 -4.58
N ALA A 60 14.59 -3.34 -3.53
CA ALA A 60 14.12 -1.97 -3.68
C ALA A 60 14.46 -1.08 -2.47
N VAL A 61 14.41 0.25 -2.67
CA VAL A 61 14.46 1.26 -1.61
C VAL A 61 13.14 2.03 -1.59
N ILE A 62 12.39 1.93 -0.49
CA ILE A 62 11.14 2.65 -0.28
C ILE A 62 11.47 4.01 0.34
N ARG A 63 11.17 5.09 -0.39
CA ARG A 63 11.40 6.48 0.06
C ARG A 63 10.12 7.21 0.43
N ARG A 64 8.99 6.80 -0.12
CA ARG A 64 7.67 7.42 0.07
C ARG A 64 6.66 6.39 0.51
N ARG A 65 5.65 6.84 1.26
CA ARG A 65 4.48 6.05 1.64
C ARG A 65 3.19 6.84 1.44
N ILE A 66 2.07 6.14 1.29
CA ILE A 66 0.74 6.74 1.36
C ILE A 66 0.19 6.50 2.77
N VAL A 67 -0.23 7.56 3.46
CA VAL A 67 -0.74 7.47 4.83
C VAL A 67 -2.22 7.80 4.86
N PHE A 68 -3.04 6.82 5.25
CA PHE A 68 -4.47 6.97 5.54
C PHE A 68 -4.68 7.09 7.05
N LYS A 69 -4.59 8.32 7.57
CA LYS A 69 -4.61 8.61 9.02
C LYS A 69 -5.98 9.07 9.55
N ASN A 70 -6.89 9.40 8.65
CA ASN A 70 -8.24 9.87 9.01
C ASN A 70 -9.21 8.70 9.11
N ARG A 71 -10.29 8.88 9.90
CA ARG A 71 -11.35 7.88 10.04
C ARG A 71 -11.96 7.55 8.67
N PRO A 72 -12.20 6.26 8.36
CA PRO A 72 -12.88 5.87 7.13
C PRO A 72 -14.26 6.54 7.01
N LYS A 73 -14.53 7.12 5.85
CA LYS A 73 -15.83 7.73 5.53
C LYS A 73 -16.73 6.67 4.91
N PRO A 74 -18.01 6.58 5.32
CA PRO A 74 -18.97 5.74 4.60
C PRO A 74 -19.19 6.29 3.19
N LEU A 75 -19.32 5.42 2.19
CA LEU A 75 -19.84 5.85 0.90
C LEU A 75 -21.35 6.08 0.99
N VAL A 76 -21.76 7.32 0.79
CA VAL A 76 -23.17 7.66 0.57
C VAL A 76 -23.46 7.44 -0.91
N THR A 77 -23.96 6.26 -1.24
CA THR A 77 -24.51 6.01 -2.57
C THR A 77 -25.87 6.70 -2.62
N GLN A 78 -25.97 7.83 -3.35
CA GLN A 78 -27.27 8.38 -3.72
C GLN A 78 -27.90 7.39 -4.70
N LEU A 79 -28.74 6.48 -4.20
CA LEU A 79 -29.65 5.71 -5.04
C LEU A 79 -30.67 6.70 -5.58
N SER A 80 -30.38 7.29 -6.74
CA SER A 80 -31.39 8.02 -7.50
C SER A 80 -32.56 7.07 -7.70
N SER A 81 -33.70 7.38 -7.08
CA SER A 81 -34.92 6.61 -7.26
C SER A 81 -35.28 6.65 -8.75
N PRO A 82 -35.50 5.51 -9.42
CA PRO A 82 -36.00 5.52 -10.78
C PRO A 82 -37.38 6.20 -10.76
N SER A 83 -37.52 7.24 -11.58
CA SER A 83 -38.80 7.92 -11.86
C SER A 83 -39.67 7.05 -12.76
#